data_AF-A0A7X5N458-F1
#
_entry.id   AF-A0A7X5N458-F1
#
_cell.length_a   1.000
_cell.length_b   1.000
_cell.length_c   1.000
_cell.angle_alpha   90.00
_cell.angle_beta   90.00
_cell.angle_gamma   90.00
#
_symmetry.space_group_name_H-M   'P 1'
#
loop_
_entity.id
_entity.type
_entity.pdbx_description
1 polymer ?
#
loop_
_entity_poly.entity_id
_entity_poly.type
_entity_poly.pdbx_seq_one_letter_code
_entity_poly.pdbx_strand_id
1 'polypeptide(L)'
;ALGGIGCHYMVTWMNRSTDTFTHMGGEGVTWSGQAPFTDTPHVFQNLGDGTYFHSGSLAIRQSVATGVNITYKILYNDAVAMTGGQPVD
;
A
#
# COMPACT_ATOMS: atom_id res chain seq x y z
N ALA A 1 -3.24 0.28 -9.82
CA ALA A 1 -3.02 0.00 -8.39
C ALA A 1 -1.90 0.91 -7.87
N LEU A 2 -1.87 1.21 -6.59
CA LEU A 2 -0.84 2.00 -5.93
C LEU A 2 0.22 1.07 -5.32
N GLY A 3 1.48 1.50 -5.38
CA GLY A 3 2.62 0.81 -4.79
C GLY A 3 2.87 1.19 -3.33
N GLY A 4 3.73 0.42 -2.67
CA GLY A 4 4.28 0.66 -1.33
C GLY A 4 5.69 0.07 -1.24
N ILE A 5 6.42 0.30 -0.14
CA ILE A 5 7.79 -0.20 0.00
C ILE A 5 7.79 -1.63 0.54
N GLY A 6 8.53 -2.50 -0.14
CA GLY A 6 8.61 -3.95 0.10
C GLY A 6 8.86 -4.68 -1.21
N CYS A 7 9.03 -6.01 -1.23
CA CYS A 7 9.26 -6.75 -2.48
C CYS A 7 8.18 -6.47 -3.54
N HIS A 8 6.95 -6.22 -3.10
CA HIS A 8 5.84 -5.85 -3.98
C HIS A 8 6.00 -4.47 -4.66
N TYR A 9 6.94 -3.62 -4.22
CA TYR A 9 7.28 -2.35 -4.88
C TYR A 9 7.72 -2.55 -6.34
N MET A 10 8.41 -3.66 -6.62
CA MET A 10 8.94 -4.00 -7.94
C MET A 10 7.85 -4.10 -9.01
N VAL A 11 6.58 -4.28 -8.61
CA VAL A 11 5.44 -4.30 -9.54
C VAL A 11 5.27 -2.99 -10.30
N THR A 12 5.85 -1.88 -9.81
CA THR A 12 5.90 -0.58 -10.52
C THR A 12 6.83 -0.60 -11.74
N TRP A 13 7.75 -1.56 -11.83
CA TRP A 13 8.63 -1.79 -12.99
C TRP A 13 8.10 -2.86 -13.95
N MET A 14 6.90 -3.39 -13.67
CA MET A 14 6.28 -4.45 -14.47
C MET A 14 5.10 -3.89 -15.27
N ASN A 15 4.71 -4.58 -16.34
CA ASN A 15 3.50 -4.27 -17.10
C ASN A 15 2.23 -4.74 -16.37
N ARG A 16 1.96 -4.19 -15.18
CA ARG A 16 0.85 -4.60 -14.28
C ARG A 16 0.00 -3.44 -13.76
N SER A 17 -0.06 -2.32 -14.50
CA SER A 17 -0.87 -1.13 -14.19
C SER A 17 -0.78 -0.73 -12.71
N THR A 18 0.45 -0.67 -12.20
CA THR A 18 0.73 -0.17 -10.86
C THR A 18 1.57 1.08 -11.00
N ASP A 19 0.99 2.20 -10.60
CA ASP A 19 1.57 3.52 -10.74
C ASP A 19 1.66 4.16 -9.37
N THR A 20 2.62 5.07 -9.23
CA THR A 20 2.92 5.77 -7.98
C THR A 20 3.28 4.83 -6.82
N PHE A 21 3.86 5.40 -5.78
CA PHE A 21 4.20 4.70 -4.55
C PHE A 21 4.40 5.72 -3.43
N THR A 22 4.50 5.20 -2.21
CA THR A 22 4.78 6.00 -1.01
C THR A 22 5.72 5.23 -0.10
N HIS A 23 6.19 5.87 0.96
CA HIS A 23 7.01 5.26 2.00
C HIS A 23 6.23 4.23 2.81
N MET A 24 6.96 3.32 3.48
CA MET A 24 6.40 2.29 4.36
C MET A 24 5.53 2.93 5.45
N GLY A 25 4.30 2.44 5.61
CA GLY A 25 3.31 2.95 6.55
C GLY A 25 2.45 4.08 5.99
N GLY A 26 2.73 4.57 4.78
CA GLY A 26 1.92 5.57 4.09
C GLY A 26 0.96 4.98 3.05
N GLU A 27 0.99 3.67 2.82
CA GLU A 27 0.27 2.98 1.76
C GLU A 27 -1.25 3.28 1.78
N GLY A 28 -1.75 3.84 0.68
CA GLY A 28 -3.16 4.20 0.48
C GLY A 28 -3.57 5.55 1.09
N VAL A 29 -2.75 6.14 1.96
CA VAL A 29 -3.03 7.46 2.54
C VAL A 29 -3.00 8.55 1.49
N THR A 30 -2.10 8.47 0.52
CA THR A 30 -2.01 9.41 -0.61
C THR A 30 -3.33 9.52 -1.38
N TRP A 31 -4.11 8.43 -1.44
CA TRP A 31 -5.43 8.44 -2.08
C TRP A 31 -6.41 9.39 -1.38
N SER A 32 -6.29 9.58 -0.07
CA SER A 32 -7.13 10.53 0.67
C SER A 32 -6.97 11.97 0.17
N GLY A 33 -5.76 12.33 -0.26
CA GLY A 33 -5.49 13.64 -0.86
C GLY A 33 -5.81 13.70 -2.35
N GLN A 34 -5.68 12.59 -3.08
CA GLN A 34 -5.87 12.54 -4.54
C GLN A 34 -7.32 12.41 -4.97
N ALA A 35 -8.12 11.61 -4.24
CA ALA A 35 -9.49 11.23 -4.63
C ALA A 35 -10.41 12.42 -4.98
N PRO A 36 -10.37 13.59 -4.30
CA PRO A 36 -11.22 14.73 -4.65
C PRO A 36 -10.85 15.45 -5.96
N PHE A 37 -9.69 15.14 -6.55
CA PHE A 37 -9.12 15.87 -7.69
C PHE A 37 -8.93 15.01 -8.93
N THR A 38 -9.61 13.86 -9.01
CA THR A 38 -9.55 12.94 -10.15
C THR A 38 -10.92 12.33 -10.42
N ASP A 39 -11.18 11.96 -11.68
CA ASP A 39 -12.37 11.18 -12.07
C ASP A 39 -12.23 9.69 -11.75
N THR A 40 -11.08 9.25 -11.21
CA THR A 40 -10.86 7.84 -10.84
C THR A 40 -11.68 7.49 -9.59
N PRO A 41 -12.66 6.57 -9.67
CA PRO A 41 -13.61 6.37 -8.57
C PRO A 41 -13.10 5.45 -7.45
N HIS A 42 -12.08 4.64 -7.74
CA HIS A 42 -11.57 3.59 -6.85
C HIS A 42 -10.11 3.27 -7.20
N VAL A 43 -9.33 2.92 -6.17
CA VAL A 43 -7.98 2.38 -6.38
C VAL A 43 -7.73 1.13 -5.54
N PHE A 44 -6.82 0.29 -6.05
CA PHE A 44 -6.23 -0.79 -5.27
C PHE A 44 -4.89 -0.35 -4.69
N GLN A 45 -4.59 -0.67 -3.43
CA GLN A 45 -3.29 -0.46 -2.79
C GLN A 45 -2.63 -1.80 -2.49
N ASN A 46 -1.40 -2.02 -2.98
CA ASN A 46 -0.59 -3.16 -2.57
C ASN A 46 0.08 -2.86 -1.22
N LEU A 47 0.02 -3.79 -0.27
CA LEU A 47 0.59 -3.66 1.07
C LEU A 47 1.21 -5.00 1.49
N GLY A 48 2.48 -5.03 1.87
CA GLY A 48 3.10 -6.22 2.44
C GLY A 48 2.59 -6.50 3.86
N ASP A 49 2.62 -7.76 4.27
CA ASP A 49 2.34 -8.19 5.65
C ASP A 49 3.28 -7.53 6.68
N GLY A 50 4.59 -7.50 6.44
CA GLY A 50 5.55 -6.82 7.32
C GLY A 50 5.17 -5.35 7.54
N THR A 51 4.84 -4.61 6.48
CA THR A 51 4.36 -3.23 6.60
C THR A 51 3.02 -3.16 7.34
N TYR A 52 2.08 -4.07 7.05
CA TYR A 52 0.77 -4.10 7.72
C TYR A 52 0.89 -4.18 9.25
N PHE A 53 1.72 -5.09 9.77
CA PHE A 53 1.92 -5.28 11.21
C PHE A 53 2.72 -4.14 11.84
N HIS A 54 3.72 -3.61 11.15
CA HIS A 54 4.58 -2.55 11.67
C HIS A 54 3.88 -1.18 11.73
N SER A 55 3.29 -0.72 10.61
CA SER A 55 2.77 0.65 10.50
C SER A 55 1.56 0.83 9.56
N GLY A 56 1.38 -0.06 8.58
CA GLY A 56 0.33 -0.01 7.57
C GLY A 56 -1.09 -0.17 8.12
N SER A 57 -1.25 -0.79 9.29
CA SER A 57 -2.56 -0.83 9.98
C SER A 57 -3.10 0.58 10.32
N LEU A 58 -2.21 1.54 10.62
CA LEU A 58 -2.60 2.94 10.84
C LEU A 58 -3.02 3.63 9.54
N ALA A 59 -2.33 3.35 8.43
CA ALA A 59 -2.71 3.87 7.11
C ALA A 59 -4.13 3.41 6.70
N ILE A 60 -4.46 2.14 6.90
CA ILE A 60 -5.80 1.62 6.62
C ILE A 60 -6.86 2.36 7.46
N ARG A 61 -6.58 2.57 8.76
CA ARG A 61 -7.50 3.33 9.64
C ARG A 61 -7.67 4.77 9.17
N GLN A 62 -6.62 5.40 8.64
CA GLN A 62 -6.72 6.73 8.07
C GLN A 62 -7.61 6.76 6.83
N SER A 63 -7.48 5.79 5.92
CA SER A 63 -8.40 5.67 4.77
C SER A 63 -9.85 5.43 5.17
N VAL A 64 -10.09 4.68 6.25
CA VAL A 64 -11.43 4.53 6.84
C VAL A 64 -11.93 5.87 7.37
N ALA A 65 -11.10 6.60 8.12
CA ALA A 65 -11.46 7.90 8.69
C ALA A 65 -11.77 8.97 7.64
N THR A 66 -11.09 8.93 6.50
CA THR A 66 -11.33 9.87 5.38
C THR A 66 -12.46 9.44 4.46
N GLY A 67 -12.99 8.22 4.63
CA GLY A 67 -14.12 7.70 3.85
C GLY A 67 -13.81 7.49 2.37
N VAL A 68 -12.52 7.37 1.99
CA VAL A 68 -12.14 7.20 0.58
C VAL A 68 -12.40 5.78 0.07
N ASN A 69 -12.80 5.69 -1.20
CA ASN A 69 -13.09 4.42 -1.85
C ASN A 69 -11.79 3.73 -2.30
N ILE A 70 -11.31 2.76 -1.51
CA ILE A 70 -10.02 2.07 -1.72
C ILE A 70 -10.11 0.60 -1.31
N THR A 71 -9.38 -0.27 -2.01
CA THR A 71 -9.20 -1.68 -1.63
C THR A 71 -7.73 -1.98 -1.35
N TYR A 72 -7.46 -2.54 -0.17
CA TYR A 72 -6.14 -3.00 0.22
C TYR A 72 -5.93 -4.46 -0.16
N LYS A 73 -4.82 -4.74 -0.85
CA LYS A 73 -4.30 -6.08 -1.12
C LYS A 73 -3.14 -6.34 -0.17
N ILE A 74 -3.42 -7.07 0.90
CA ILE A 74 -2.37 -7.55 1.81
C ILE A 74 -1.68 -8.74 1.16
N LEU A 75 -0.40 -8.55 0.84
CA LEU A 75 0.45 -9.53 0.17
C LEU A 75 1.29 -10.23 1.23
N TYR A 76 0.80 -11.38 1.67
CA TYR A 76 1.41 -12.17 2.74
C TYR A 76 2.51 -13.09 2.18
N ASN A 77 3.69 -13.04 2.78
CA ASN A 77 4.81 -13.92 2.47
C ASN A 77 5.61 -14.38 3.72
N ASP A 78 5.15 -14.02 4.91
CA ASP A 78 5.70 -14.41 6.21
C ASP A 78 7.09 -13.82 6.54
N ALA A 79 7.53 -12.78 5.83
CA ALA A 79 8.82 -12.15 6.07
C ALA A 79 8.92 -10.70 5.57
N VAL A 80 9.74 -9.87 6.24
CA VAL A 80 10.18 -8.58 5.69
C VAL A 80 11.27 -8.83 4.64
N ALA A 81 10.87 -9.40 3.50
CA ALA A 81 11.78 -10.03 2.55
C ALA A 81 12.76 -9.04 1.88
N MET A 82 12.31 -7.82 1.57
CA MET A 82 13.14 -6.83 0.86
C MET A 82 14.38 -6.40 1.65
N THR A 83 14.31 -6.46 2.98
CA THR A 83 15.38 -6.02 3.89
C THR A 83 16.25 -7.17 4.39
N GLY A 84 16.10 -8.37 3.84
CA GLY A 84 16.88 -9.55 4.25
C GLY A 84 16.11 -10.61 5.04
N GLY A 85 14.78 -10.55 5.07
CA GLY A 85 13.94 -11.65 5.58
C GLY A 85 13.80 -11.67 7.10
N GLN A 86 13.68 -10.51 7.72
CA GLN A 86 13.36 -10.39 9.14
C GLN A 86 11.99 -11.03 9.45
N PRO A 87 11.80 -11.58 10.65
CA PRO A 87 10.47 -11.99 11.09
C PRO A 87 9.51 -10.80 11.11
N VAL A 88 8.23 -11.11 10.93
CA VAL A 88 7.14 -10.13 11.10
C VAL A 88 6.98 -9.82 12.60
N ASP A 89 6.73 -8.55 12.92
CA ASP A 89 6.48 -8.04 14.29
C ASP A 89 5.23 -8.70 14.93
#